data_AF-A0A9W3CPU3-F1
#
_entry.id   AF-A0A9W3CPU3-F1
#
_cell.length_a   1.000
_cell.length_b   1.000
_cell.length_c   1.000
_cell.angle_alpha   90.00
_cell.angle_beta   90.00
_cell.angle_gamma   90.00
#
_symmetry.space_group_name_H-M   'P 1'
#
loop_
_entity.id
_entity.type
_entity.pdbx_description
1 polymer ?
#
loop_
_entity_poly.entity_id
_entity_poly.type
_entity_poly.pdbx_seq_one_letter_code
_entity_poly.pdbx_strand_id
1 'polypeptide(L)'
;MTWGMESKNTIPGGRVAVINLKLHDYRKFPSADMEVKFQLSSVTLEPMLRSMAYISEQLSAPANRVAVINLKLQDTETTTGESEVKFQVSRDTLGAMLRSMAYIREQLSIVGELQTEPQGKKQRK
;
A
#
# COMPACT_ATOMS: atom_id res chain seq x y z
N MET A 1 -4.93 -2.93 7.90
CA MET A 1 -3.82 -2.41 7.07
C MET A 1 -3.15 -1.28 7.84
N THR A 2 -1.84 -1.31 7.99
CA THR A 2 -1.05 -0.20 8.53
C THR A 2 0.02 0.20 7.51
N TRP A 3 0.47 1.45 7.55
CA TRP A 3 1.51 1.94 6.64
C TRP A 3 2.48 2.88 7.37
N GLY A 4 3.72 2.97 6.88
CA GLY A 4 4.75 3.90 7.32
C GLY A 4 5.56 4.42 6.13
N MET A 5 6.13 5.62 6.25
CA MET A 5 6.96 6.22 5.18
C MET A 5 8.43 5.92 5.44
N GLU A 6 9.13 5.41 4.41
CA GLU A 6 10.57 5.22 4.45
C GLU A 6 11.24 6.11 3.40
N SER A 7 12.22 6.89 3.85
CA SER A 7 13.06 7.69 2.96
C SER A 7 14.33 6.91 2.66
N LYS A 8 14.42 6.31 1.47
CA LYS A 8 15.69 5.74 1.01
C LYS A 8 16.64 6.90 0.72
N ASN A 9 17.75 6.94 1.44
CA ASN A 9 18.60 8.12 1.66
C ASN A 9 19.42 8.59 0.44
N THR A 10 18.96 8.40 -0.80
CA THR A 10 19.80 8.65 -1.99
C THR A 10 19.18 9.43 -3.13
N ILE A 11 17.87 9.69 -3.18
CA ILE A 11 17.28 10.52 -4.26
C ILE A 11 16.06 11.33 -3.75
N PRO A 12 16.02 12.67 -3.94
CA PRO A 12 14.79 13.43 -3.77
C PRO A 12 13.74 12.94 -4.76
N GLY A 13 12.65 12.34 -4.26
CA GLY A 13 11.63 11.64 -5.07
C GLY A 13 11.62 10.11 -4.90
N GLY A 14 12.62 9.52 -4.22
CA GLY A 14 12.74 8.08 -3.97
C GLY A 14 12.03 7.57 -2.70
N ARG A 15 11.02 8.29 -2.19
CA ARG A 15 10.27 7.87 -1.00
C ARG A 15 9.36 6.70 -1.32
N VAL A 16 9.34 5.72 -0.41
CA VAL A 16 8.49 4.53 -0.53
C VAL A 16 7.58 4.43 0.70
N ALA A 17 6.33 4.10 0.46
CA ALA A 17 5.39 3.72 1.49
C ALA A 17 5.56 2.22 1.77
N VAL A 18 5.86 1.90 3.03
CA VAL A 18 5.95 0.54 3.53
C VAL A 18 4.59 0.16 4.09
N ILE A 19 3.94 -0.80 3.46
CA ILE A 19 2.59 -1.23 3.80
C ILE A 19 2.66 -2.60 4.43
N ASN A 20 2.00 -2.74 5.58
CA ASN A 20 1.82 -4.01 6.28
C ASN A 20 0.34 -4.41 6.23
N LEU A 21 0.09 -5.57 5.64
CA LEU A 21 -1.20 -6.24 5.60
C LEU A 21 -1.15 -7.46 6.50
N LYS A 22 -1.93 -7.42 7.59
CA LYS A 22 -2.25 -8.61 8.37
C LYS A 22 -3.49 -9.26 7.77
N LEU A 23 -3.34 -10.49 7.32
CA LEU A 23 -4.38 -11.33 6.75
C LEU A 23 -4.65 -12.46 7.74
N HIS A 24 -5.92 -12.64 8.09
CA HIS A 24 -6.33 -13.71 8.98
C HIS A 24 -6.98 -14.82 8.15
N ASP A 25 -6.43 -16.03 8.20
CA ASP A 25 -7.03 -17.18 7.53
C ASP A 25 -8.01 -17.90 8.47
N TYR A 26 -9.29 -17.51 8.38
CA TYR A 26 -10.38 -18.13 9.13
C TYR A 26 -10.73 -19.55 8.66
N ARG A 27 -10.13 -20.06 7.56
CA ARG A 27 -10.43 -21.40 7.03
C ARG A 27 -9.59 -22.52 7.67
N LYS A 28 -8.52 -22.16 8.39
CA LYS A 28 -7.64 -23.12 9.07
C LYS A 28 -7.80 -23.00 10.59
N PHE A 29 -7.66 -24.13 11.30
CA PHE A 29 -7.64 -24.17 12.75
C PHE A 29 -6.33 -24.81 13.23
N PRO A 30 -5.54 -24.15 14.09
CA PRO A 30 -5.74 -22.78 14.58
C PRO A 30 -5.63 -21.76 13.45
N SER A 31 -6.39 -20.67 13.54
CA SER A 31 -6.33 -19.59 12.55
C SER A 31 -4.91 -19.06 12.46
N ALA A 32 -4.35 -19.06 11.26
CA ALA A 32 -3.02 -18.52 11.02
C ALA A 32 -3.16 -17.04 10.64
N ASP A 33 -2.51 -16.18 11.41
CA ASP A 33 -2.23 -14.81 10.99
C ASP A 33 -1.05 -14.81 10.03
N MET A 34 -1.25 -14.21 8.85
CA MET A 34 -0.20 -14.00 7.86
C MET A 34 0.04 -12.50 7.71
N GLU A 35 1.26 -12.06 7.99
CA GLU A 35 1.66 -10.67 7.77
C GLU A 35 2.44 -10.55 6.46
N VAL A 36 2.02 -9.58 5.65
CA VAL A 36 2.58 -9.30 4.34
C VAL A 36 3.05 -7.86 4.33
N LYS A 37 4.34 -7.65 4.09
CA LYS A 37 4.97 -6.33 3.98
C LYS A 37 5.40 -6.07 2.54
N PHE A 38 5.06 -4.91 2.00
CA PHE A 38 5.49 -4.49 0.66
C PHE A 38 5.77 -3.00 0.61
N GLN A 39 6.59 -2.60 -0.36
CA GLN A 39 6.97 -1.21 -0.59
C GLN A 39 6.31 -0.71 -1.87
N LEU A 40 5.62 0.43 -1.79
CA LEU A 40 5.07 1.12 -2.96
C LEU A 40 5.71 2.49 -3.12
N SER A 41 5.98 2.89 -4.36
CA SER A 41 6.41 4.24 -4.69
C SER A 41 5.21 5.01 -5.28
N SER A 42 5.33 6.34 -5.38
CA SER A 42 4.29 7.17 -6.01
C SER A 42 3.97 6.68 -7.43
N VAL A 43 5.00 6.26 -8.18
CA VAL A 43 4.90 5.79 -9.57
C VAL A 43 4.16 4.45 -9.66
N THR A 44 4.38 3.52 -8.73
CA THR A 44 3.71 2.20 -8.76
C THR A 44 2.31 2.24 -8.14
N LEU A 45 2.06 3.20 -7.25
CA LEU A 45 0.79 3.34 -6.54
C LEU A 45 -0.34 3.86 -7.45
N GLU A 46 -0.03 4.74 -8.40
CA GLU A 46 -1.02 5.30 -9.33
C GLU A 46 -1.71 4.27 -10.25
N PRO A 47 -0.98 3.42 -11.01
CA PRO A 47 -1.62 2.39 -11.83
C PRO A 47 -2.36 1.35 -10.99
N MET A 48 -1.89 1.08 -9.77
CA MET A 48 -2.54 0.17 -8.82
C MET A 48 -3.90 0.72 -8.37
N LEU A 49 -3.95 2.00 -7.97
CA LEU A 49 -5.20 2.68 -7.61
C LEU A 49 -6.22 2.68 -8.73
N ARG A 50 -5.79 2.96 -9.97
CA ARG A 50 -6.67 2.93 -11.15
C ARG A 50 -7.25 1.53 -11.37
N SER A 51 -6.41 0.50 -11.30
CA SER A 51 -6.84 -0.89 -11.49
C SER A 51 -7.84 -1.32 -10.42
N MET A 52 -7.58 -0.98 -9.16
CA MET A 52 -8.50 -1.29 -8.05
C MET A 52 -9.82 -0.52 -8.14
N ALA A 53 -9.80 0.73 -8.60
CA ALA A 53 -11.01 1.53 -8.79
C ALA A 53 -11.91 0.91 -9.87
N TYR A 54 -11.31 0.51 -10.99
CA TYR A 54 -12.01 -0.19 -12.07
C TYR A 54 -12.63 -1.51 -11.60
N ILE A 55 -11.90 -2.28 -10.78
CA ILE A 55 -12.45 -3.50 -10.18
C ILE A 55 -13.63 -3.16 -9.24
N SER A 56 -13.51 -2.11 -8.43
CA SER A 56 -14.58 -1.65 -7.54
C SER A 56 -15.87 -1.30 -8.29
N GLU A 57 -15.76 -0.64 -9.45
CA GLU A 57 -16.89 -0.39 -10.35
C GLU A 57 -17.49 -1.69 -10.90
N GLN A 58 -16.67 -2.64 -11.34
CA GLN A 58 -17.17 -3.95 -11.82
C GLN A 58 -17.90 -4.77 -10.73
N LEU A 59 -17.51 -4.59 -9.47
CA LEU A 59 -18.21 -5.18 -8.32
C LEU A 59 -19.52 -4.46 -7.98
N SER A 60 -19.77 -3.27 -8.53
CA SER A 60 -21.00 -2.50 -8.25
C SER A 60 -22.21 -2.95 -9.07
N ALA A 61 -22.01 -3.64 -10.20
CA ALA A 61 -23.07 -3.94 -11.15
C ALA A 61 -23.99 -5.13 -10.74
N PRO A 62 -23.54 -6.12 -9.95
CA PRO A 62 -24.47 -6.99 -9.22
C PRO A 62 -24.11 -7.18 -7.74
N ALA A 63 -25.14 -7.23 -6.90
CA ALA A 63 -24.99 -7.53 -5.47
C ALA A 63 -24.37 -8.93 -5.28
N ASN A 64 -23.37 -9.04 -4.41
CA ASN A 64 -22.60 -10.25 -4.05
C ASN A 64 -21.38 -10.65 -4.91
N ARG A 65 -20.84 -9.77 -5.76
CA ARG A 65 -19.51 -10.03 -6.32
C ARG A 65 -18.40 -9.76 -5.31
N VAL A 66 -17.41 -10.65 -5.27
CA VAL A 66 -16.14 -10.45 -4.57
C VAL A 66 -15.02 -10.42 -5.60
N ALA A 67 -14.03 -9.56 -5.39
CA ALA A 67 -12.81 -9.58 -6.21
C ALA A 67 -11.81 -10.57 -5.60
N VAL A 68 -11.21 -11.38 -6.46
CA VAL A 68 -10.07 -12.23 -6.10
C VAL A 68 -8.81 -11.46 -6.45
N ILE A 69 -8.04 -11.05 -5.43
CA ILE A 69 -6.76 -10.39 -5.60
C ILE A 69 -5.66 -11.42 -5.43
N ASN A 70 -4.80 -11.51 -6.45
CA ASN A 70 -3.59 -12.32 -6.41
C ASN A 70 -2.39 -11.38 -6.34
N LEU A 71 -1.70 -11.35 -5.20
CA LEU A 71 -0.46 -10.60 -5.03
C LEU A 71 0.72 -11.56 -5.09
N LYS A 72 1.57 -11.36 -6.09
CA LYS A 72 2.89 -11.99 -6.14
C LYS A 72 3.90 -11.02 -5.54
N LEU A 73 4.57 -11.48 -4.49
CA LEU A 73 5.58 -10.71 -3.77
C LEU A 73 6.92 -11.34 -4.10
N GLN A 74 7.79 -10.54 -4.67
CA GLN A 74 9.19 -10.92 -4.83
C GLN A 74 9.92 -10.51 -3.56
N ASP A 75 10.44 -11.48 -2.83
CA ASP A 75 11.36 -11.21 -1.74
C ASP A 75 12.65 -10.64 -2.34
N THR A 76 13.03 -9.42 -1.94
CA THR A 76 14.25 -8.76 -2.41
C THR A 76 15.51 -9.32 -1.75
N GLU A 77 15.38 -10.10 -0.67
CA GLU A 77 16.51 -10.58 0.13
C GLU A 77 16.83 -12.06 -0.13
N THR A 78 15.87 -12.87 -0.61
CA THR A 78 16.09 -14.29 -0.91
C THR A 78 15.71 -14.61 -2.36
N THR A 79 16.69 -14.98 -3.18
CA THR A 79 16.58 -15.38 -4.61
C THR A 79 15.62 -16.56 -4.87
N THR A 80 14.95 -17.12 -3.87
CA THR A 80 14.33 -18.45 -3.93
C THR A 80 12.83 -18.53 -3.63
N GLY A 81 12.10 -17.42 -3.44
CA GLY A 81 10.68 -17.52 -3.12
C GLY A 81 9.82 -16.35 -3.58
N GLU A 82 9.17 -16.47 -4.75
CA GLU A 82 7.97 -15.69 -5.04
C GLU A 82 6.86 -16.13 -4.07
N SER A 83 6.45 -15.23 -3.17
CA SER A 83 5.31 -15.50 -2.28
C SER A 83 4.03 -15.05 -2.96
N GLU A 84 3.14 -15.98 -3.29
CA GLU A 84 1.84 -15.70 -3.89
C GLU A 84 0.74 -15.72 -2.82
N VAL A 85 0.02 -14.61 -2.67
CA VAL A 85 -1.09 -14.48 -1.74
C VAL A 85 -2.38 -14.19 -2.50
N LYS A 86 -3.35 -15.11 -2.39
CA LYS A 86 -4.69 -14.97 -2.97
C LYS A 86 -5.70 -14.69 -1.88
N PHE A 87 -6.39 -13.56 -1.99
CA PHE A 87 -7.43 -13.19 -1.05
C PHE A 87 -8.64 -12.62 -1.77
N GLN A 88 -9.81 -12.86 -1.19
CA GLN A 88 -11.08 -12.32 -1.68
C GLN A 88 -11.42 -11.05 -0.91
N VAL A 89 -11.82 -10.01 -1.63
CA VAL A 89 -12.30 -8.75 -1.03
C VAL A 89 -13.68 -8.41 -1.55
N SER A 90 -14.55 -7.94 -0.66
CA SER A 90 -15.84 -7.37 -1.03
C SER A 90 -15.67 -5.97 -1.62
N ARG A 91 -16.75 -5.42 -2.20
CA ARG A 91 -16.81 -4.03 -2.65
C ARG A 91 -16.44 -3.05 -1.54
N ASP A 92 -16.97 -3.25 -0.33
CA ASP A 92 -16.77 -2.33 0.79
C ASP A 92 -15.31 -2.35 1.27
N THR A 93 -14.73 -3.56 1.39
CA THR A 93 -13.32 -3.73 1.75
C THR A 93 -12.40 -3.14 0.68
N LEU A 94 -12.67 -3.40 -0.60
CA LEU A 94 -11.90 -2.83 -1.71
C LEU A 94 -12.01 -1.30 -1.74
N GLY A 95 -13.20 -0.75 -1.47
CA GLY A 95 -13.42 0.70 -1.36
C GLY A 95 -12.65 1.33 -0.19
N ALA A 96 -12.57 0.65 0.95
CA ALA A 96 -11.75 1.10 2.08
C ALA A 96 -10.24 1.09 1.72
N MET A 97 -9.77 0.03 1.06
CA MET A 97 -8.38 -0.05 0.59
C MET A 97 -8.04 1.07 -0.39
N LEU A 98 -8.92 1.36 -1.35
CA LEU A 98 -8.76 2.47 -2.30
C LEU A 98 -8.60 3.82 -1.61
N ARG A 99 -9.44 4.12 -0.62
CA ARG A 99 -9.33 5.37 0.15
C ARG A 99 -8.00 5.45 0.90
N SER A 100 -7.58 4.36 1.56
CA SER A 100 -6.30 4.32 2.26
C SER A 100 -5.11 4.48 1.31
N MET A 101 -5.14 3.83 0.14
CA MET A 101 -4.07 3.93 -0.86
C MET A 101 -4.01 5.31 -1.51
N ALA A 102 -5.16 5.94 -1.76
CA ALA A 102 -5.22 7.31 -2.29
C ALA A 102 -4.61 8.31 -1.30
N TYR A 103 -4.88 8.13 0.00
CA TYR A 103 -4.27 8.92 1.06
C TYR A 103 -2.74 8.71 1.11
N ILE A 104 -2.25 7.48 1.01
CA ILE A 104 -0.80 7.21 0.96
C ILE A 104 -0.16 7.90 -0.24
N ARG A 105 -0.81 7.89 -1.41
CA ARG A 105 -0.31 8.58 -2.62
C ARG A 105 -0.18 10.07 -2.39
N GLU A 106 -1.21 10.69 -1.82
CA GLU A 106 -1.19 12.09 -1.47
C GLU A 106 -0.02 12.41 -0.51
N GLN A 107 0.19 11.57 0.52
CA GLN A 107 1.31 11.74 1.44
C GLN A 107 2.69 11.53 0.80
N LEU A 108 2.81 10.65 -0.20
CA LEU A 108 4.03 10.51 -1.00
C LEU A 108 4.31 11.75 -1.87
N SER A 109 3.26 12.47 -2.28
CA SER A 109 3.33 13.68 -3.10
C SER A 109 3.61 14.94 -2.28
N ILE A 110 2.91 15.13 -1.16
CA ILE A 110 2.93 16.37 -0.35
C ILE A 110 4.32 16.71 0.20
N VAL A 111 5.12 15.72 0.61
CA VAL A 111 6.46 16.01 1.16
C VAL A 111 7.47 16.36 0.06
N GLY A 112 7.07 16.42 -1.21
CA GLY A 112 7.86 17.08 -2.27
C GLY A 112 7.86 18.61 -2.16
N GLU A 113 6.84 19.21 -1.56
CA GLU A 113 6.66 20.67 -1.47
C GLU A 113 7.03 21.27 -0.11
N LEU A 114 7.22 20.46 0.94
CA LEU A 114 7.53 20.95 2.30
C LEU A 114 9.03 21.09 2.63
N GLN A 115 9.90 21.24 1.62
CA GLN A 115 11.33 21.59 1.81
C GLN A 115 11.71 22.98 1.29
N THR A 116 10.78 23.92 1.26
CA THR A 116 11.13 25.35 1.22
C THR A 116 10.41 26.13 2.32
N GLU A 117 10.90 26.00 3.55
CA GLU A 117 11.02 27.17 4.43
C GLU A 117 12.32 27.07 5.26
N PRO A 118 13.08 28.17 5.40
CA PRO A 118 14.40 28.15 5.99
C PRO A 118 14.27 28.15 7.51
N GLN A 119 14.92 27.21 8.20
CA GLN A 119 15.21 27.40 9.62
C GLN A 119 16.25 28.53 9.75
N GLY A 120 15.72 29.75 9.74
CA GLY A 120 16.41 30.98 10.06
C GLY A 120 16.94 30.90 11.49
N LYS A 121 18.28 30.94 11.58
CA LYS A 121 19.09 31.70 12.54
C LYS A 121 18.51 31.97 13.94
N LYS A 122 19.34 31.55 14.90
CA LYS A 122 19.63 32.18 16.21
C LYS A 122 18.58 32.00 17.32
N GLN A 123 19.03 31.41 18.42
CA GLN A 123 19.43 32.27 19.55
C GLN A 123 20.58 31.63 20.34
N ARG A 124 21.71 32.34 20.34
CA ARG A 124 22.84 32.18 21.24
C ARG A 124 22.67 33.24 22.33
N LYS A 125 22.38 32.85 23.56
CA LYS A 125 22.97 33.41 24.78
C LYS A 125 22.60 32.57 25.98
#